data_AF-A0A7I4Y4A7-F1
#
_entry.id   AF-A0A7I4Y4A7-F1
#
_cell.length_a   1.000
_cell.length_b   1.000
_cell.length_c   1.000
_cell.angle_alpha   90.00
_cell.angle_beta   90.00
_cell.angle_gamma   90.00
#
_symmetry.space_group_name_H-M   'P 1'
#
loop_
_entity.id
_entity.type
_entity.pdbx_description
1 polymer ?
#
loop_
_entity_poly.entity_id
_entity_poly.type
_entity_poly.pdbx_seq_one_letter_code
_entity_poly.pdbx_strand_id
1 'polypeptide(L)'
;MALRFDGRVAIVTGAGGGLGRTYALELAKRGCKVVVNDLGGDAHGTSASTSMADKVVSEIRAAGGQAVANYDSVEFGEKIVKTAVDSFGRVDIVINNAGILRDVSLVKMSDLDWDLIFKVHVKGAYSVTKAAWPHMRKQNYGRIIVTSSNAGIYGNFGQANYAAAKSALIGFSNSLAQEGAKYNIIANAVVPTAGSRLTQTVLPESLIEALKPEYVTPLVVNLCHESFTESGKVFEAGAGWYGTLQYYRSPGKLMPNATAEDIRKNWSQITDMNNAKHYESMRDVMTELMGIIAEMEAKGNDSGLSGQSESKANSGFPSHIKCSPLFEEMDAGVKSDPATVKNIKAIILYIMTDGQKEIGKFTLDFKSSSPSVYYGDVKDGQKPTVTVTVSDDDFLEIASGKLNAQKAFMSGKLKVKGNVMLLQKLQAILDQKRKSKL
;
A
#
# COMPACT_ATOMS: atom_id res chain seq x y z
N MET A 1 8.85 -25.92 16.72
CA MET A 1 7.52 -26.57 16.79
C MET A 1 6.94 -26.67 15.39
N ALA A 2 6.09 -27.65 15.11
CA ALA A 2 5.41 -27.76 13.82
C ALA A 2 4.34 -26.67 13.66
N LEU A 3 4.20 -26.08 12.46
CA LEU A 3 3.12 -25.14 12.15
C LEU A 3 1.78 -25.88 12.09
N ARG A 4 0.82 -25.45 12.91
CA ARG A 4 -0.51 -26.08 13.10
C ARG A 4 -1.63 -25.08 12.79
N PHE A 5 -2.79 -25.61 12.44
CA PHE A 5 -3.98 -24.84 12.02
C PHE A 5 -5.23 -25.27 12.78
N ASP A 6 -5.05 -25.84 13.97
CA ASP A 6 -6.15 -26.31 14.81
C ASP A 6 -7.14 -25.16 15.09
N GLY A 7 -8.42 -25.40 14.81
CA GLY A 7 -9.49 -24.39 14.97
C GLY A 7 -9.59 -23.34 13.85
N ARG A 8 -8.74 -23.41 12.81
CA ARG A 8 -8.80 -22.53 11.63
C ARG A 8 -9.63 -23.16 10.51
N VAL A 9 -10.33 -22.31 9.74
CA VAL A 9 -11.08 -22.70 8.55
C VAL A 9 -10.49 -22.08 7.29
N ALA A 10 -10.13 -22.91 6.31
CA ALA A 10 -9.59 -22.48 5.04
C ALA A 10 -10.55 -22.75 3.88
N ILE A 11 -10.70 -21.78 2.98
CA ILE A 11 -11.28 -21.95 1.66
C ILE A 11 -10.13 -22.04 0.66
N VAL A 12 -10.08 -23.11 -0.14
CA VAL A 12 -9.14 -23.25 -1.26
C VAL A 12 -9.95 -23.38 -2.54
N THR A 13 -9.83 -22.40 -3.44
CA THR A 13 -10.55 -22.43 -4.73
C THR A 13 -9.75 -23.16 -5.80
N GLY A 14 -10.42 -23.91 -6.68
CA GLY A 14 -9.76 -24.79 -7.64
C GLY A 14 -8.94 -25.90 -6.95
N ALA A 15 -9.50 -26.48 -5.88
CA ALA A 15 -8.82 -27.44 -5.02
C ALA A 15 -9.00 -28.90 -5.44
N GLY A 16 -9.68 -29.18 -6.56
CA GLY A 16 -9.91 -30.53 -7.07
C GLY A 16 -8.67 -31.18 -7.67
N GLY A 17 -7.64 -30.40 -8.00
CA GLY A 17 -6.39 -30.92 -8.57
C GLY A 17 -5.22 -29.95 -8.46
N GLY A 18 -4.04 -30.39 -8.92
CA GLY A 18 -2.82 -29.57 -8.96
C GLY A 18 -2.45 -28.92 -7.62
N LEU A 19 -2.04 -27.65 -7.67
CA LEU A 19 -1.64 -26.85 -6.52
C LEU A 19 -2.73 -26.72 -5.45
N GLY A 20 -3.98 -26.45 -5.86
CA GLY A 20 -5.09 -26.30 -4.91
C GLY A 20 -5.33 -27.56 -4.09
N ARG A 21 -5.24 -28.75 -4.72
CA ARG A 21 -5.34 -30.03 -4.01
C ARG A 21 -4.24 -30.21 -2.98
N THR A 22 -2.98 -29.92 -3.32
CA THR A 22 -1.86 -30.09 -2.38
C THR A 22 -1.96 -29.13 -1.21
N TYR A 23 -2.42 -27.90 -1.42
CA TYR A 23 -2.69 -26.94 -0.34
C TYR A 23 -3.78 -27.46 0.61
N ALA A 24 -4.90 -27.94 0.06
CA ALA A 24 -6.02 -28.44 0.85
C ALA A 24 -5.62 -29.64 1.72
N LEU A 25 -4.90 -30.61 1.14
CA LEU A 25 -4.41 -31.79 1.85
C LEU A 25 -3.43 -31.42 2.98
N GLU A 26 -2.47 -30.54 2.70
CA GLU A 26 -1.45 -30.18 3.68
C GLU A 26 -2.01 -29.33 4.82
N LEU A 27 -2.93 -28.39 4.55
CA LEU A 27 -3.64 -27.64 5.59
C LEU A 27 -4.48 -28.58 6.48
N ALA A 28 -5.21 -29.51 5.87
CA ALA A 28 -6.03 -30.46 6.62
C ALA A 28 -5.19 -31.40 7.50
N LYS A 29 -4.07 -31.92 6.98
CA LYS A 29 -3.08 -32.71 7.74
C LYS A 29 -2.56 -31.96 8.97
N ARG A 30 -2.55 -30.63 8.91
CA ARG A 30 -2.11 -29.73 10.00
C ARG A 30 -3.24 -29.25 10.91
N GLY A 31 -4.43 -29.85 10.83
CA GLY A 31 -5.57 -29.58 11.73
C GLY A 31 -6.56 -28.53 11.22
N CYS A 32 -6.36 -27.99 10.01
CA CYS A 32 -7.29 -27.05 9.42
C CYS A 32 -8.58 -27.75 8.97
N LYS A 33 -9.73 -27.09 9.12
CA LYS A 33 -10.99 -27.48 8.48
C LYS A 33 -11.05 -26.84 7.10
N VAL A 34 -11.24 -27.61 6.03
CA VAL A 34 -11.05 -27.12 4.66
C VAL A 34 -12.34 -27.17 3.85
N VAL A 35 -12.71 -26.06 3.23
CA VAL A 35 -13.67 -26.03 2.12
C VAL A 35 -12.89 -26.23 0.83
N VAL A 36 -13.12 -27.39 0.21
CA VAL A 36 -12.55 -27.76 -1.09
C VAL A 36 -13.51 -27.26 -2.17
N ASN A 37 -13.24 -26.07 -2.72
CA ASN A 37 -14.03 -25.54 -3.83
C ASN A 37 -13.42 -25.97 -5.17
N ASP A 38 -14.23 -26.56 -6.04
CA ASP A 38 -13.86 -26.81 -7.43
C ASP A 38 -15.12 -26.91 -8.31
N LEU A 39 -15.12 -26.20 -9.44
CA LEU A 39 -16.21 -26.27 -10.41
C LEU A 39 -16.21 -27.61 -11.18
N GLY A 40 -15.06 -28.30 -11.24
CA GLY A 40 -14.85 -29.56 -11.95
C GLY A 40 -14.78 -29.43 -13.47
N GLY A 41 -14.48 -28.23 -13.96
CA GLY A 41 -14.34 -27.95 -15.38
C GLY A 41 -12.99 -28.36 -15.99
N ASP A 42 -12.94 -28.34 -17.32
CA ASP A 42 -11.68 -28.47 -18.05
C ASP A 42 -10.75 -27.24 -17.86
N ALA A 43 -9.53 -27.33 -18.42
CA ALA A 43 -8.54 -26.26 -18.33
C ALA A 43 -8.96 -24.97 -19.05
N HIS A 44 -10.01 -25.05 -19.89
CA HIS A 44 -10.48 -23.97 -20.75
C HIS A 44 -11.82 -23.38 -20.29
N GLY A 45 -12.39 -23.89 -19.19
CA GLY A 45 -13.61 -23.40 -18.57
C GLY A 45 -14.91 -23.81 -19.28
N THR A 46 -14.97 -24.98 -19.92
CA THR A 46 -16.13 -25.38 -20.76
C THR A 46 -17.10 -26.38 -20.10
N SER A 47 -16.78 -26.91 -18.92
CA SER A 47 -17.57 -27.95 -18.24
C SER A 47 -17.65 -27.75 -16.72
N ALA A 48 -18.50 -28.54 -16.04
CA ALA A 48 -18.59 -28.60 -14.58
C ALA A 48 -18.84 -30.03 -14.11
N SER A 49 -18.28 -30.39 -12.95
CA SER A 49 -18.41 -31.71 -12.32
C SER A 49 -18.20 -31.60 -10.80
N THR A 50 -18.91 -32.41 -10.01
CA THR A 50 -18.68 -32.45 -8.55
C THR A 50 -17.52 -33.35 -8.15
N SER A 51 -17.16 -34.31 -9.01
CA SER A 51 -16.27 -35.43 -8.68
C SER A 51 -14.87 -35.01 -8.22
N MET A 52 -14.35 -33.89 -8.75
CA MET A 52 -13.00 -33.41 -8.42
C MET A 52 -12.91 -32.93 -6.98
N ALA A 53 -13.88 -32.13 -6.52
CA ALA A 53 -13.94 -31.69 -5.12
C ALA A 53 -14.23 -32.85 -4.17
N ASP A 54 -15.18 -33.73 -4.54
CA ASP A 54 -15.58 -34.89 -3.73
C ASP A 54 -14.42 -35.86 -3.48
N LYS A 55 -13.60 -36.09 -4.50
CA LYS A 55 -12.41 -36.94 -4.38
C LYS A 55 -11.43 -36.39 -3.34
N VAL A 56 -11.11 -35.09 -3.40
CA VAL A 56 -10.17 -34.48 -2.46
C VAL A 56 -10.73 -34.43 -1.04
N VAL A 57 -12.03 -34.18 -0.88
CA VAL A 57 -12.69 -34.28 0.43
C VAL A 57 -12.60 -35.69 0.99
N SER A 58 -12.82 -36.71 0.16
CA SER A 58 -12.72 -38.11 0.56
C SER A 58 -11.30 -38.47 1.00
N GLU A 59 -10.29 -38.01 0.26
CA GLU A 59 -8.88 -38.17 0.63
C GLU A 59 -8.55 -37.50 1.98
N ILE A 60 -9.00 -36.26 2.19
CA ILE A 60 -8.81 -35.55 3.46
C ILE A 60 -9.45 -36.32 4.63
N ARG A 61 -10.70 -36.77 4.46
CA ARG A 61 -11.43 -37.50 5.51
C ARG A 61 -10.80 -38.86 5.79
N ALA A 62 -10.35 -39.58 4.77
CA ALA A 62 -9.63 -40.84 4.91
C ALA A 62 -8.31 -40.67 5.69
N ALA A 63 -7.66 -39.52 5.56
CA ALA A 63 -6.46 -39.16 6.34
C ALA A 63 -6.78 -38.60 7.75
N GLY A 64 -8.04 -38.61 8.19
CA GLY A 64 -8.47 -38.14 9.51
C GLY A 64 -8.69 -36.62 9.62
N GLY A 65 -8.64 -35.89 8.50
CA GLY A 65 -8.92 -34.46 8.45
C GLY A 65 -10.41 -34.12 8.30
N GLN A 66 -10.73 -32.83 8.36
CA GLN A 66 -12.09 -32.33 8.19
C GLN A 66 -12.19 -31.48 6.92
N ALA A 67 -13.07 -31.88 6.00
CA ALA A 67 -13.35 -31.10 4.80
C ALA A 67 -14.80 -31.23 4.33
N VAL A 68 -15.25 -30.22 3.59
CA VAL A 68 -16.53 -30.15 2.88
C VAL A 68 -16.29 -29.65 1.45
N ALA A 69 -17.04 -30.19 0.49
CA ALA A 69 -16.95 -29.77 -0.90
C ALA A 69 -17.82 -28.54 -1.15
N ASN A 70 -17.41 -27.71 -2.11
CA ASN A 70 -18.25 -26.71 -2.74
C ASN A 70 -18.06 -26.76 -4.26
N TYR A 71 -19.13 -26.62 -5.02
CA TYR A 71 -19.16 -26.82 -6.47
C TYR A 71 -19.45 -25.54 -7.26
N ASP A 72 -19.56 -24.40 -6.57
CA ASP A 72 -19.90 -23.14 -7.20
C ASP A 72 -18.69 -22.56 -7.95
N SER A 73 -18.97 -21.87 -9.06
CA SER A 73 -17.96 -21.02 -9.69
C SER A 73 -17.51 -19.93 -8.72
N VAL A 74 -16.22 -19.58 -8.77
CA VAL A 74 -15.64 -18.48 -7.97
C VAL A 74 -16.28 -17.12 -8.22
N GLU A 75 -17.03 -16.98 -9.31
CA GLU A 75 -17.89 -15.82 -9.55
C GLU A 75 -18.91 -15.58 -8.43
N PHE A 76 -19.42 -16.66 -7.84
CA PHE A 76 -20.42 -16.69 -6.78
C PHE A 76 -19.76 -16.89 -5.41
N GLY A 77 -18.78 -16.03 -5.09
CA GLY A 77 -17.96 -16.15 -3.89
C GLY A 77 -18.77 -16.17 -2.58
N GLU A 78 -19.96 -15.55 -2.56
CA GLU A 78 -20.88 -15.60 -1.44
C GLU A 78 -21.34 -17.03 -1.10
N LYS A 79 -21.57 -17.89 -2.10
CA LYS A 79 -21.99 -19.28 -1.89
C LYS A 79 -20.85 -20.14 -1.35
N ILE A 80 -19.64 -19.88 -1.84
CA ILE A 80 -18.41 -20.55 -1.38
C ILE A 80 -18.16 -20.21 0.10
N VAL A 81 -18.21 -18.93 0.45
CA VAL A 81 -18.03 -18.47 1.84
C VAL A 81 -19.18 -18.96 2.73
N LYS A 82 -20.42 -18.97 2.23
CA LYS A 82 -21.56 -19.55 2.95
C LYS A 82 -21.32 -21.02 3.32
N THR A 83 -20.72 -21.81 2.42
CA THR A 83 -20.37 -23.21 2.71
C THR A 83 -19.41 -23.33 3.91
N ALA A 84 -18.42 -22.44 4.01
CA ALA A 84 -17.50 -22.41 5.15
C ALA A 84 -18.21 -22.04 6.46
N VAL A 85 -19.06 -21.01 6.41
CA VAL A 85 -19.80 -20.52 7.58
C VAL A 85 -20.84 -21.54 8.06
N ASP A 86 -21.59 -22.15 7.16
CA ASP A 86 -22.60 -23.16 7.51
C ASP A 86 -21.97 -24.42 8.09
N SER A 87 -20.85 -24.87 7.52
CA SER A 87 -20.21 -26.13 7.93
C SER A 87 -19.34 -25.98 9.17
N PHE A 88 -18.65 -24.85 9.32
CA PHE A 88 -17.60 -24.68 10.32
C PHE A 88 -17.72 -23.40 11.16
N GLY A 89 -18.71 -22.54 10.88
CA GLY A 89 -19.02 -21.34 11.67
C GLY A 89 -18.15 -20.12 11.39
N ARG A 90 -17.10 -20.24 10.56
CA ARG A 90 -16.13 -19.17 10.32
C ARG A 90 -15.33 -19.37 9.03
N VAL A 91 -14.56 -18.35 8.67
CA VAL A 91 -13.50 -18.38 7.64
C VAL A 91 -12.31 -17.59 8.15
N ASP A 92 -11.13 -18.20 8.10
CA ASP A 92 -9.84 -17.66 8.57
C ASP A 92 -8.86 -17.45 7.41
N ILE A 93 -8.86 -18.37 6.44
CA ILE A 93 -7.89 -18.42 5.34
C ILE A 93 -8.66 -18.50 4.01
N VAL A 94 -8.27 -17.71 3.01
CA VAL A 94 -8.77 -17.79 1.63
C VAL A 94 -7.59 -17.89 0.68
N ILE A 95 -7.48 -19.00 -0.03
CA ILE A 95 -6.49 -19.22 -1.09
C ILE A 95 -7.20 -19.14 -2.44
N ASN A 96 -7.07 -18.00 -3.12
CA ASN A 96 -7.62 -17.75 -4.44
C ASN A 96 -6.71 -18.39 -5.51
N ASN A 97 -6.93 -19.68 -5.77
CA ASN A 97 -6.12 -20.49 -6.67
C ASN A 97 -6.82 -20.89 -7.98
N ALA A 98 -8.15 -20.89 -8.02
CA ALA A 98 -8.92 -21.24 -9.23
C ALA A 98 -8.45 -20.47 -10.48
N GLY A 99 -8.42 -21.16 -11.62
CA GLY A 99 -7.90 -20.58 -12.86
C GLY A 99 -8.11 -21.46 -14.08
N ILE A 100 -8.07 -20.84 -15.26
CA ILE A 100 -8.20 -21.45 -16.59
C ILE A 100 -7.18 -20.82 -17.55
N LEU A 101 -7.00 -21.41 -18.73
CA LEU A 101 -6.16 -20.85 -19.80
C LEU A 101 -6.95 -20.70 -21.11
N ARG A 102 -6.66 -19.60 -21.81
CA ARG A 102 -7.17 -19.25 -23.15
C ARG A 102 -6.04 -18.60 -23.95
N ASP A 103 -5.00 -19.39 -24.16
CA ASP A 103 -3.75 -18.93 -24.76
C ASP A 103 -3.93 -18.75 -26.27
N VAL A 104 -3.72 -17.53 -26.74
CA VAL A 104 -3.86 -17.14 -28.14
C VAL A 104 -3.11 -15.82 -28.36
N SER A 105 -2.53 -15.62 -29.55
CA SER A 105 -1.89 -14.34 -29.87
C SER A 105 -2.91 -13.21 -29.82
N LEU A 106 -2.47 -12.00 -29.45
CA LEU A 106 -3.36 -10.84 -29.27
C LEU A 106 -4.28 -10.60 -30.48
N VAL A 107 -3.76 -10.71 -31.69
CA VAL A 107 -4.52 -10.52 -32.94
C VAL A 107 -5.64 -11.55 -33.12
N LYS A 108 -5.47 -12.76 -32.57
CA LYS A 108 -6.44 -13.85 -32.68
C LYS A 108 -7.32 -14.00 -31.42
N MET A 109 -7.08 -13.18 -30.40
CA MET A 109 -7.82 -13.24 -29.14
C MET A 109 -9.23 -12.71 -29.35
N SER A 110 -10.23 -13.54 -29.00
CA SER A 110 -11.61 -13.06 -28.95
C SER A 110 -11.90 -12.33 -27.65
N ASP A 111 -12.92 -11.47 -27.64
CA ASP A 111 -13.39 -10.82 -26.40
C ASP A 111 -13.80 -11.86 -25.35
N LEU A 112 -14.35 -12.99 -25.76
CA LEU A 112 -14.70 -14.09 -24.86
C LEU A 112 -13.47 -14.70 -24.18
N ASP A 113 -12.36 -14.86 -24.90
CA ASP A 113 -11.11 -15.37 -24.33
C ASP A 113 -10.52 -14.41 -23.30
N TRP A 114 -10.68 -13.09 -23.53
CA TRP A 114 -10.29 -12.06 -22.57
C TRP A 114 -11.21 -12.09 -21.34
N ASP A 115 -12.51 -12.02 -21.57
CA ASP A 115 -13.52 -11.89 -20.52
C ASP A 115 -13.52 -13.09 -19.58
N LEU A 116 -13.45 -14.32 -20.10
CA LEU A 116 -13.42 -15.52 -19.26
C LEU A 116 -12.22 -15.56 -18.33
N ILE A 117 -11.04 -15.14 -18.80
CA ILE A 117 -9.83 -15.08 -17.99
C ILE A 117 -9.99 -14.07 -16.85
N PHE A 118 -10.46 -12.85 -17.13
CA PHE A 118 -10.72 -11.87 -16.08
C PHE A 118 -11.84 -12.30 -15.12
N LYS A 119 -12.88 -12.93 -15.64
CA LYS A 119 -14.05 -13.40 -14.89
C LYS A 119 -13.65 -14.47 -13.85
N VAL A 120 -12.86 -15.47 -14.25
CA VAL A 120 -12.42 -16.53 -13.34
C VAL A 120 -11.31 -16.04 -12.40
N HIS A 121 -10.26 -15.42 -12.93
CA HIS A 121 -9.09 -15.08 -12.13
C HIS A 121 -9.30 -13.86 -11.24
N VAL A 122 -9.68 -12.73 -11.82
CA VAL A 122 -9.73 -11.44 -11.11
C VAL A 122 -11.05 -11.28 -10.39
N LYS A 123 -12.16 -11.38 -11.14
CA LYS A 123 -13.50 -11.24 -10.56
C LYS A 123 -13.81 -12.36 -9.57
N GLY A 124 -13.37 -13.59 -9.84
CA GLY A 124 -13.49 -14.71 -8.92
C GLY A 124 -12.75 -14.47 -7.59
N ALA A 125 -11.46 -14.12 -7.65
CA ALA A 125 -10.69 -13.80 -6.44
C ALA A 125 -11.30 -12.64 -5.65
N TYR A 126 -11.75 -11.59 -6.34
CA TYR A 126 -12.50 -10.48 -5.74
C TYR A 126 -13.77 -10.96 -5.04
N SER A 127 -14.59 -11.78 -5.71
CA SER A 127 -15.90 -12.20 -5.22
C SER A 127 -15.78 -13.00 -3.92
N VAL A 128 -14.90 -14.02 -3.91
CA VAL A 128 -14.65 -14.87 -2.74
C VAL A 128 -14.06 -14.06 -1.59
N THR A 129 -13.05 -13.24 -1.87
CA THR A 129 -12.38 -12.43 -0.84
C THR A 129 -13.34 -11.39 -0.25
N LYS A 130 -14.13 -10.71 -1.08
CA LYS A 130 -15.14 -9.74 -0.63
C LYS A 130 -16.19 -10.39 0.25
N ALA A 131 -16.66 -11.59 -0.08
CA ALA A 131 -17.61 -12.33 0.74
C ALA A 131 -17.01 -12.74 2.09
N ALA A 132 -15.73 -13.13 2.14
CA ALA A 132 -15.04 -13.51 3.38
C ALA A 132 -14.67 -12.30 4.27
N TRP A 133 -14.46 -11.12 3.67
CA TRP A 133 -13.92 -9.93 4.33
C TRP A 133 -14.66 -9.49 5.59
N PRO A 134 -16.01 -9.42 5.64
CA PRO A 134 -16.73 -9.03 6.86
C PRO A 134 -16.50 -10.02 8.01
N HIS A 135 -16.39 -11.32 7.70
CA HIS A 135 -16.12 -12.35 8.69
C HIS A 135 -14.71 -12.22 9.27
N MET A 136 -13.70 -12.05 8.42
CA MET A 136 -12.31 -11.86 8.85
C MET A 136 -12.16 -10.58 9.69
N ARG A 137 -12.79 -9.47 9.28
CA ARG A 137 -12.77 -8.21 10.02
C ARG A 137 -13.39 -8.35 11.41
N LYS A 138 -14.55 -9.02 11.52
CA LYS A 138 -15.20 -9.28 12.81
C LYS A 138 -14.35 -10.15 13.73
N GLN A 139 -13.58 -11.09 13.16
CA GLN A 139 -12.71 -12.01 13.90
C GLN A 139 -11.35 -11.40 14.27
N ASN A 140 -10.99 -10.24 13.72
CA ASN A 140 -9.66 -9.66 13.83
C ASN A 140 -8.54 -10.65 13.43
N TYR A 141 -8.81 -11.42 12.38
CA TYR A 141 -7.89 -12.39 11.80
C TYR A 141 -8.29 -12.72 10.36
N GLY A 142 -7.32 -12.70 9.44
CA GLY A 142 -7.50 -13.20 8.09
C GLY A 142 -6.17 -13.44 7.38
N ARG A 143 -6.14 -14.47 6.52
CA ARG A 143 -4.98 -14.80 5.68
C ARG A 143 -5.48 -15.00 4.26
N ILE A 144 -5.04 -14.14 3.34
CA ILE A 144 -5.48 -14.17 1.95
C ILE A 144 -4.28 -14.43 1.07
N ILE A 145 -4.40 -15.43 0.20
CA ILE A 145 -3.43 -15.70 -0.86
C ILE A 145 -4.11 -15.48 -2.20
N VAL A 146 -3.41 -14.78 -3.09
CA VAL A 146 -3.78 -14.72 -4.51
C VAL A 146 -2.69 -15.36 -5.35
N THR A 147 -3.08 -16.14 -6.34
CA THR A 147 -2.14 -16.83 -7.22
C THR A 147 -1.87 -15.99 -8.47
N SER A 148 -0.70 -15.35 -8.53
CA SER A 148 -0.16 -14.69 -9.73
C SER A 148 0.59 -15.72 -10.61
N SER A 149 1.49 -15.27 -11.49
CA SER A 149 2.31 -16.12 -12.36
C SER A 149 3.51 -15.35 -12.92
N ASN A 150 4.54 -16.06 -13.37
CA ASN A 150 5.67 -15.45 -14.08
C ASN A 150 5.23 -14.76 -15.38
N ALA A 151 4.17 -15.23 -16.04
CA ALA A 151 3.56 -14.52 -17.17
C ALA A 151 2.97 -13.16 -16.76
N GLY A 152 2.44 -13.03 -15.54
CA GLY A 152 1.97 -11.75 -14.99
C GLY A 152 3.08 -10.81 -14.55
N ILE A 153 4.29 -11.32 -14.28
CA ILE A 153 5.44 -10.49 -13.90
C ILE A 153 6.21 -10.04 -15.15
N TYR A 154 6.53 -10.99 -16.03
CA TYR A 154 7.49 -10.80 -17.11
C TYR A 154 6.84 -10.76 -18.50
N GLY A 155 5.53 -11.03 -18.58
CA GLY A 155 4.85 -11.29 -19.84
C GLY A 155 5.11 -12.71 -20.34
N ASN A 156 4.25 -13.18 -21.25
CA ASN A 156 4.49 -14.39 -22.01
C ASN A 156 3.76 -14.30 -23.36
N PHE A 157 4.39 -14.78 -24.44
CA PHE A 157 3.79 -14.71 -25.77
C PHE A 157 2.49 -15.51 -25.81
N GLY A 158 1.44 -14.94 -26.41
CA GLY A 158 0.12 -15.60 -26.51
C GLY A 158 -0.71 -15.59 -25.22
N GLN A 159 -0.30 -14.85 -24.20
CA GLN A 159 -0.97 -14.83 -22.89
C GLN A 159 -1.33 -13.41 -22.42
N ALA A 160 -1.69 -12.49 -23.33
CA ALA A 160 -1.95 -11.09 -22.96
C ALA A 160 -3.08 -10.95 -21.90
N ASN A 161 -4.18 -11.67 -22.08
CA ASN A 161 -5.29 -11.78 -21.11
C ASN A 161 -4.83 -12.35 -19.75
N TYR A 162 -4.13 -13.49 -19.78
CA TYR A 162 -3.69 -14.20 -18.57
C TYR A 162 -2.62 -13.41 -17.80
N ALA A 163 -1.62 -12.87 -18.50
CA ALA A 163 -0.62 -11.99 -17.93
C ALA A 163 -1.27 -10.79 -17.23
N ALA A 164 -2.16 -10.06 -17.92
CA ALA A 164 -2.87 -8.91 -17.36
C ALA A 164 -3.69 -9.28 -16.10
N ALA A 165 -4.43 -10.39 -16.14
CA ALA A 165 -5.20 -10.88 -14.99
C ALA A 165 -4.29 -11.25 -13.80
N LYS A 166 -3.15 -11.88 -14.05
CA LYS A 166 -2.21 -12.28 -12.99
C LYS A 166 -1.45 -11.09 -12.39
N SER A 167 -1.09 -10.08 -13.19
CA SER A 167 -0.59 -8.81 -12.66
C SER A 167 -1.63 -8.10 -11.81
N ALA A 168 -2.90 -8.09 -12.23
CA ALA A 168 -3.99 -7.44 -11.49
C ALA A 168 -4.18 -8.02 -10.08
N LEU A 169 -3.97 -9.33 -9.91
CA LEU A 169 -4.02 -9.98 -8.59
C LEU A 169 -2.95 -9.46 -7.63
N ILE A 170 -1.77 -9.08 -8.12
CA ILE A 170 -0.72 -8.46 -7.27
C ILE A 170 -1.21 -7.11 -6.75
N GLY A 171 -1.74 -6.25 -7.65
CA GLY A 171 -2.32 -4.97 -7.25
C GLY A 171 -3.49 -5.11 -6.28
N PHE A 172 -4.32 -6.14 -6.47
CA PHE A 172 -5.41 -6.48 -5.55
C PHE A 172 -4.87 -6.85 -4.16
N SER A 173 -3.87 -7.73 -4.08
CA SER A 173 -3.23 -8.11 -2.81
C SER A 173 -2.60 -6.91 -2.09
N ASN A 174 -1.92 -6.02 -2.83
CA ASN A 174 -1.30 -4.84 -2.26
C ASN A 174 -2.33 -3.91 -1.58
N SER A 175 -3.49 -3.74 -2.21
CA SER A 175 -4.57 -2.91 -1.65
C SER A 175 -5.19 -3.57 -0.41
N LEU A 176 -5.47 -4.88 -0.47
CA LEU A 176 -6.01 -5.63 0.67
C LEU A 176 -5.06 -5.62 1.88
N ALA A 177 -3.75 -5.67 1.65
CA ALA A 177 -2.76 -5.58 2.71
C ALA A 177 -2.90 -4.28 3.53
N GLN A 178 -3.14 -3.15 2.84
CA GLN A 178 -3.31 -1.85 3.48
C GLN A 178 -4.67 -1.75 4.21
N GLU A 179 -5.75 -2.21 3.58
CA GLU A 179 -7.10 -2.17 4.17
C GLU A 179 -7.26 -3.13 5.37
N GLY A 180 -6.54 -4.25 5.34
CA GLY A 180 -6.60 -5.33 6.32
C GLY A 180 -5.71 -5.14 7.54
N ALA A 181 -4.70 -4.27 7.46
CA ALA A 181 -3.64 -4.13 8.47
C ALA A 181 -4.17 -3.95 9.91
N LYS A 182 -5.16 -3.08 10.11
CA LYS A 182 -5.76 -2.82 11.44
C LYS A 182 -6.63 -3.96 11.97
N TYR A 183 -6.95 -4.95 11.14
CA TYR A 183 -7.81 -6.08 11.47
C TYR A 183 -7.04 -7.40 11.55
N ASN A 184 -5.70 -7.37 11.52
CA ASN A 184 -4.85 -8.56 11.41
C ASN A 184 -5.27 -9.47 10.23
N ILE A 185 -5.66 -8.82 9.13
CA ILE A 185 -5.89 -9.46 7.84
C ILE A 185 -4.69 -9.14 6.97
N ILE A 186 -3.93 -10.18 6.60
CA ILE A 186 -2.81 -10.05 5.68
C ILE A 186 -3.14 -10.71 4.35
N ALA A 187 -2.63 -10.12 3.27
CA ALA A 187 -2.84 -10.57 1.90
C ALA A 187 -1.50 -10.61 1.16
N ASN A 188 -1.14 -11.75 0.60
CA ASN A 188 0.11 -11.93 -0.16
C ASN A 188 -0.16 -12.61 -1.51
N ALA A 189 0.71 -12.34 -2.48
CA ALA A 189 0.69 -12.98 -3.78
C ALA A 189 1.72 -14.11 -3.85
N VAL A 190 1.34 -15.24 -4.45
CA VAL A 190 2.26 -16.33 -4.77
C VAL A 190 2.38 -16.47 -6.28
N VAL A 191 3.61 -16.64 -6.76
CA VAL A 191 4.00 -16.87 -8.14
C VAL A 191 4.51 -18.32 -8.23
N PRO A 192 3.64 -19.30 -8.50
CA PRO A 192 4.05 -20.69 -8.52
C PRO A 192 4.65 -21.09 -9.87
N THR A 193 5.71 -21.91 -9.83
CA THR A 193 6.22 -22.67 -10.96
C THR A 193 6.05 -24.16 -10.65
N ALA A 194 4.99 -24.76 -11.20
CA ALA A 194 4.68 -26.17 -11.01
C ALA A 194 4.14 -26.80 -12.30
N GLY A 195 4.53 -28.05 -12.53
CA GLY A 195 3.93 -28.94 -13.49
C GLY A 195 2.47 -29.18 -13.15
N SER A 196 1.58 -28.88 -14.08
CA SER A 196 0.16 -29.20 -13.95
C SER A 196 -0.42 -29.58 -15.31
N ARG A 197 -1.68 -29.98 -15.35
CA ARG A 197 -2.43 -30.15 -16.61
C ARG A 197 -2.29 -28.94 -17.55
N LEU A 198 -2.12 -27.73 -16.99
CA LEU A 198 -1.97 -26.49 -17.74
C LEU A 198 -0.60 -26.34 -18.43
N THR A 199 0.44 -27.03 -17.96
CA THR A 199 1.82 -26.91 -18.48
C THR A 199 2.29 -28.16 -19.22
N GLN A 200 1.47 -29.22 -19.26
CA GLN A 200 1.78 -30.51 -19.90
C GLN A 200 1.96 -30.40 -21.42
N THR A 201 1.38 -29.39 -22.06
CA THR A 201 1.48 -29.20 -23.53
C THR A 201 2.80 -28.56 -23.97
N VAL A 202 3.63 -28.07 -23.04
CA VAL A 202 4.82 -27.26 -23.34
C VAL A 202 6.11 -27.75 -22.68
N LEU A 203 6.06 -28.57 -21.61
CA LEU A 203 7.25 -29.01 -20.88
C LEU A 203 7.56 -30.51 -21.12
N PRO A 204 8.85 -30.91 -21.24
CA PRO A 204 9.24 -32.32 -21.20
C PRO A 204 8.81 -33.02 -19.90
N GLU A 205 8.52 -34.32 -19.98
CA GLU A 205 8.02 -35.12 -18.84
C GLU A 205 8.96 -35.09 -17.62
N SER A 206 10.28 -35.17 -17.84
CA SER A 206 11.29 -35.05 -16.77
C SER A 206 11.24 -33.72 -16.03
N LEU A 207 10.87 -32.64 -16.71
CA LEU A 207 10.73 -31.32 -16.09
C LEU A 207 9.40 -31.18 -15.34
N ILE A 208 8.33 -31.83 -15.82
CA ILE A 208 7.06 -31.92 -15.10
C ILE A 208 7.25 -32.66 -13.77
N GLU A 209 7.99 -33.77 -13.78
CA GLU A 209 8.33 -34.52 -12.56
C GLU A 209 9.21 -33.73 -11.60
N ALA A 210 10.07 -32.83 -12.10
CA ALA A 210 10.89 -31.95 -11.27
C ALA A 210 10.10 -30.76 -10.69
N LEU A 211 8.97 -30.40 -11.27
CA LEU A 211 8.15 -29.24 -10.88
C LEU A 211 6.90 -29.64 -10.10
N LYS A 212 7.05 -30.48 -9.07
CA LYS A 212 5.92 -30.97 -8.28
C LYS A 212 5.17 -29.82 -7.56
N PRO A 213 3.83 -29.78 -7.58
CA PRO A 213 3.04 -28.81 -6.81
C PRO A 213 3.36 -28.79 -5.30
N GLU A 214 3.82 -29.93 -4.77
CA GLU A 214 4.29 -30.10 -3.40
C GLU A 214 5.47 -29.18 -3.05
N TYR A 215 6.25 -28.70 -4.02
CA TYR A 215 7.34 -27.76 -3.76
C TYR A 215 6.85 -26.32 -3.51
N VAL A 216 5.63 -25.98 -3.93
CA VAL A 216 5.03 -24.67 -3.64
C VAL A 216 4.27 -24.69 -2.31
N THR A 217 3.75 -25.86 -1.94
CA THR A 217 2.85 -26.04 -0.80
C THR A 217 3.42 -25.53 0.54
N PRO A 218 4.69 -25.79 0.92
CA PRO A 218 5.27 -25.28 2.16
C PRO A 218 5.23 -23.76 2.29
N LEU A 219 5.49 -23.04 1.19
CA LEU A 219 5.42 -21.58 1.17
C LEU A 219 3.98 -21.12 1.46
N VAL A 220 3.00 -21.62 0.72
CA VAL A 220 1.59 -21.23 0.89
C VAL A 220 1.10 -21.52 2.31
N VAL A 221 1.45 -22.68 2.87
CA VAL A 221 1.12 -23.04 4.24
C VAL A 221 1.76 -22.06 5.23
N ASN A 222 3.04 -21.72 5.07
CA ASN A 222 3.71 -20.74 5.93
C ASN A 222 3.00 -19.36 5.88
N LEU A 223 2.68 -18.87 4.68
CA LEU A 223 2.02 -17.57 4.49
C LEU A 223 0.60 -17.53 5.11
N CYS A 224 -0.04 -18.69 5.26
CA CYS A 224 -1.36 -18.80 5.89
C CYS A 224 -1.29 -18.94 7.42
N HIS A 225 -0.11 -19.14 8.01
CA HIS A 225 0.00 -19.39 9.45
C HIS A 225 -0.20 -18.11 10.27
N GLU A 226 -0.69 -18.25 11.50
CA GLU A 226 -0.93 -17.11 12.39
C GLU A 226 0.33 -16.36 12.80
N SER A 227 1.46 -17.05 12.88
CA SER A 227 2.76 -16.44 13.19
C SER A 227 3.39 -15.68 12.02
N PHE A 228 2.86 -15.83 10.80
CA PHE A 228 3.33 -15.06 9.66
C PHE A 228 2.68 -13.67 9.68
N THR A 229 3.51 -12.63 9.57
CA THR A 229 3.11 -11.24 9.81
C THR A 229 3.30 -10.32 8.62
N GLU A 230 4.00 -10.74 7.57
CA GLU A 230 4.20 -9.89 6.39
C GLU A 230 2.94 -9.85 5.51
N SER A 231 2.69 -8.70 4.90
CA SER A 231 1.53 -8.47 4.04
C SER A 231 1.92 -7.62 2.85
N GLY A 232 1.22 -7.78 1.73
CA GLY A 232 1.49 -7.04 0.50
C GLY A 232 2.78 -7.49 -0.19
N LYS A 233 3.26 -8.70 0.12
CA LYS A 233 4.48 -9.25 -0.46
C LYS A 233 4.15 -10.23 -1.59
N VAL A 234 5.11 -10.36 -2.51
CA VAL A 234 5.06 -11.30 -3.64
C VAL A 234 6.16 -12.33 -3.44
N PHE A 235 5.79 -13.60 -3.47
CA PHE A 235 6.71 -14.72 -3.28
C PHE A 235 6.65 -15.66 -4.47
N GLU A 236 7.80 -16.11 -4.95
CA GLU A 236 7.90 -17.12 -5.99
C GLU A 236 8.37 -18.45 -5.40
N ALA A 237 7.82 -19.55 -5.90
CA ALA A 237 8.22 -20.88 -5.50
C ALA A 237 8.10 -21.89 -6.63
N GLY A 238 9.08 -22.79 -6.71
CA GLY A 238 9.10 -23.90 -7.67
C GLY A 238 10.37 -24.72 -7.53
N ALA A 239 10.32 -26.02 -7.82
CA ALA A 239 11.47 -26.93 -7.74
C ALA A 239 12.23 -26.95 -6.39
N GLY A 240 11.60 -26.50 -5.30
CA GLY A 240 12.24 -26.37 -3.97
C GLY A 240 13.02 -25.06 -3.77
N TRP A 241 13.02 -24.16 -4.76
CA TRP A 241 13.50 -22.79 -4.61
C TRP A 241 12.37 -21.85 -4.17
N TYR A 242 12.72 -20.86 -3.35
CA TYR A 242 11.79 -19.85 -2.83
C TYR A 242 12.45 -18.47 -2.89
N GLY A 243 11.73 -17.47 -3.39
CA GLY A 243 12.21 -16.10 -3.50
C GLY A 243 11.11 -15.07 -3.27
N THR A 244 11.51 -13.80 -3.17
CA THR A 244 10.58 -12.67 -3.11
C THR A 244 10.81 -11.74 -4.30
N LEU A 245 9.72 -11.16 -4.79
CA LEU A 245 9.75 -10.18 -5.88
C LEU A 245 9.34 -8.81 -5.35
N GLN A 246 10.08 -7.79 -5.77
CA GLN A 246 9.87 -6.40 -5.36
C GLN A 246 10.14 -5.44 -6.52
N TYR A 247 9.36 -4.36 -6.58
CA TYR A 247 9.61 -3.27 -7.52
C TYR A 247 10.71 -2.35 -6.99
N TYR A 248 11.65 -2.02 -7.88
CA TYR A 248 12.69 -1.02 -7.62
C TYR A 248 12.50 0.15 -8.59
N ARG A 249 12.61 1.37 -8.08
CA ARG A 249 12.60 2.60 -8.88
C ARG A 249 14.02 3.16 -8.96
N SER A 250 14.46 3.54 -10.15
CA SER A 250 15.70 4.31 -10.31
C SER A 250 15.64 5.61 -9.49
N PRO A 251 16.80 6.20 -9.14
CA PRO A 251 16.84 7.55 -8.55
C PRO A 251 16.14 8.60 -9.44
N GLY A 252 16.14 8.38 -10.76
CA GLY A 252 15.53 9.27 -11.74
C GLY A 252 16.23 10.62 -11.84
N LYS A 253 15.55 11.58 -12.48
CA LYS A 253 16.03 12.95 -12.63
C LYS A 253 14.86 13.93 -12.61
N LEU A 254 14.89 14.90 -11.70
CA LEU A 254 13.92 15.99 -11.69
C LEU A 254 14.29 17.01 -12.77
N MET A 255 13.34 17.30 -13.67
CA MET A 255 13.49 18.28 -14.75
C MET A 255 12.15 19.02 -14.97
N PRO A 256 11.86 20.06 -14.18
CA PRO A 256 10.65 20.85 -14.39
C PRO A 256 10.68 21.46 -15.80
N ASN A 257 9.53 21.44 -16.49
CA ASN A 257 9.36 21.96 -17.86
C ASN A 257 10.20 21.26 -18.94
N ALA A 258 10.58 19.99 -18.75
CA ALA A 258 11.35 19.23 -19.74
C ALA A 258 10.62 19.11 -21.09
N THR A 259 11.37 19.26 -22.18
CA THR A 259 10.95 18.85 -23.53
C THR A 259 11.21 17.36 -23.75
N ALA A 260 10.66 16.79 -24.84
CA ALA A 260 10.94 15.40 -25.21
C ALA A 260 12.44 15.19 -25.52
N GLU A 261 13.08 16.20 -26.11
CA GLU A 261 14.52 16.22 -26.39
C GLU A 261 15.34 16.21 -25.09
N ASP A 262 14.91 16.94 -24.05
CA ASP A 262 15.54 16.88 -22.72
C ASP A 262 15.44 15.48 -22.11
N ILE A 263 14.28 14.82 -22.20
CA ILE A 263 14.12 13.43 -21.75
C ILE A 263 15.09 12.51 -22.49
N ARG A 264 15.16 12.62 -23.83
CA ARG A 264 16.05 11.79 -24.65
C ARG A 264 17.53 12.01 -24.30
N LYS A 265 17.93 13.27 -24.13
CA LYS A 265 19.30 13.65 -23.75
C LYS A 265 19.69 13.08 -22.38
N ASN A 266 18.74 12.94 -21.47
CA ASN A 266 18.97 12.46 -20.10
C ASN A 266 18.53 11.01 -19.88
N TRP A 267 18.23 10.26 -20.95
CA TRP A 267 17.64 8.92 -20.86
C TRP A 267 18.49 7.96 -20.02
N SER A 268 19.81 7.94 -20.22
CA SER A 268 20.73 7.08 -19.47
C SER A 268 20.65 7.32 -17.96
N GLN A 269 20.49 8.57 -17.51
CA GLN A 269 20.35 8.90 -16.09
C GLN A 269 18.95 8.52 -15.55
N ILE A 270 17.90 8.71 -16.36
CA ILE A 270 16.52 8.35 -15.96
C ILE A 270 16.41 6.83 -15.73
N THR A 271 17.05 6.04 -16.59
CA THR A 271 16.99 4.57 -16.56
C THR A 271 18.12 3.92 -15.78
N ASP A 272 19.00 4.68 -15.13
CA ASP A 272 20.08 4.12 -14.32
C ASP A 272 19.52 3.48 -13.05
N MET A 273 19.73 2.18 -12.89
CA MET A 273 19.27 1.41 -11.74
C MET A 273 20.31 1.32 -10.62
N ASN A 274 21.48 1.96 -10.76
CA ASN A 274 22.41 2.14 -9.65
C ASN A 274 21.71 2.93 -8.54
N ASN A 275 21.79 2.42 -7.30
CA ASN A 275 21.09 2.95 -6.14
C ASN A 275 19.55 2.98 -6.25
N ALA A 276 18.96 2.14 -7.12
CA ALA A 276 17.52 1.98 -7.16
C ALA A 276 16.95 1.53 -5.81
N LYS A 277 15.74 2.00 -5.48
CA LYS A 277 15.11 1.76 -4.17
C LYS A 277 13.77 1.06 -4.31
N HIS A 278 13.48 0.20 -3.33
CA HIS A 278 12.14 -0.31 -3.10
C HIS A 278 11.32 0.65 -2.23
N TYR A 279 10.02 0.72 -2.47
CA TYR A 279 9.06 1.51 -1.69
C TYR A 279 7.96 0.60 -1.17
N GLU A 280 7.64 0.74 0.11
CA GLU A 280 6.62 -0.07 0.78
C GLU A 280 5.20 0.47 0.53
N SER A 281 5.07 1.78 0.23
CA SER A 281 3.77 2.40 0.01
C SER A 281 3.81 3.58 -0.97
N MET A 282 2.65 3.93 -1.52
CA MET A 282 2.45 5.15 -2.30
C MET A 282 2.84 6.41 -1.51
N ARG A 283 2.68 6.39 -0.19
CA ARG A 283 3.05 7.51 0.68
C ARG A 283 4.56 7.74 0.68
N ASP A 284 5.35 6.68 0.70
CA ASP A 284 6.82 6.76 0.70
C ASP A 284 7.32 7.35 -0.63
N VAL A 285 6.73 6.89 -1.74
CA VAL A 285 6.99 7.43 -3.09
C VAL A 285 6.74 8.93 -3.15
N MET A 286 5.60 9.40 -2.65
CA MET A 286 5.24 10.82 -2.64
C MET A 286 6.14 11.64 -1.72
N THR A 287 6.51 11.08 -0.56
CA THR A 287 7.39 11.75 0.39
C THR A 287 8.78 11.98 -0.20
N GLU A 288 9.34 10.98 -0.89
CA GLU A 288 10.62 11.15 -1.57
C GLU A 288 10.52 12.15 -2.73
N LEU A 289 9.47 12.09 -3.55
CA LEU A 289 9.31 13.04 -4.65
C LEU A 289 9.22 14.50 -4.16
N MET A 290 8.45 14.74 -3.09
CA MET A 290 8.35 16.07 -2.48
C MET A 290 9.69 16.53 -1.89
N GLY A 291 10.47 15.61 -1.31
CA GLY A 291 11.84 15.89 -0.85
C GLY A 291 12.76 16.31 -1.98
N ILE A 292 12.74 15.60 -3.11
CA ILE A 292 13.55 15.92 -4.30
C ILE A 292 13.18 17.31 -4.85
N ILE A 293 11.88 17.65 -4.89
CA ILE A 293 11.41 18.98 -5.32
C ILE A 293 11.95 20.07 -4.38
N ALA A 294 11.80 19.90 -3.07
CA ALA A 294 12.26 20.87 -2.09
C ALA A 294 13.79 21.08 -2.13
N GLU A 295 14.57 20.01 -2.32
CA GLU A 295 16.03 20.11 -2.48
C GLU A 295 16.43 20.89 -3.75
N MET A 296 15.68 20.73 -4.84
CA MET A 296 15.93 21.47 -6.07
C MET A 296 15.60 22.96 -5.92
N GLU A 297 14.48 23.29 -5.26
CA GLU A 297 14.13 24.68 -4.95
C GLU A 297 15.20 25.34 -4.06
N ALA A 298 15.73 24.59 -3.08
CA ALA A 298 16.84 25.06 -2.24
C ALA A 298 18.13 25.29 -3.04
N LYS A 299 18.50 24.38 -3.95
CA LYS A 299 19.71 24.51 -4.80
C LYS A 299 19.56 25.58 -5.88
N GLY A 300 18.37 25.77 -6.44
CA GLY A 300 18.08 26.84 -7.38
C GLY A 300 18.25 28.23 -6.75
N ASN A 301 17.92 28.36 -5.46
CA ASN A 301 18.16 29.58 -4.68
C ASN A 301 19.64 29.81 -4.32
N ASP A 302 20.49 28.78 -4.36
CA ASP A 302 21.93 28.87 -4.04
C ASP A 302 22.79 29.21 -5.30
N SER A 303 22.29 28.88 -6.50
CA SER A 303 22.96 29.21 -7.78
C SER A 303 22.72 30.64 -8.30
N GLY A 304 22.03 31.49 -7.53
CA GLY A 304 21.63 32.86 -7.91
C GLY A 304 22.54 33.98 -7.37
N LEU A 305 23.79 33.70 -7.00
CA LEU A 305 24.76 34.70 -6.52
C LEU A 305 25.81 35.05 -7.59
N SER A 306 25.37 35.41 -8.78
CA SER A 306 26.16 36.28 -9.66
C SER A 306 25.26 37.07 -10.60
N GLY A 307 25.05 38.34 -10.24
CA GLY A 307 24.64 39.38 -11.17
C GLY A 307 23.17 39.39 -11.56
N GLN A 308 22.32 39.95 -10.70
CA GLN A 308 21.48 41.08 -11.09
C GLN A 308 20.95 41.78 -9.84
N SER A 309 21.33 43.05 -9.72
CA SER A 309 20.79 43.98 -8.74
C SER A 309 19.35 44.29 -9.10
N GLU A 310 18.41 43.57 -8.50
CA GLU A 310 17.05 44.06 -8.33
C GLU A 310 16.70 43.99 -6.85
N SER A 311 16.12 45.10 -6.39
CA SER A 311 15.98 45.49 -4.99
C SER A 311 15.31 44.41 -4.12
N LYS A 312 16.10 43.72 -3.28
CA LYS A 312 15.58 43.07 -2.07
C LYS A 312 15.00 44.15 -1.17
N ALA A 313 13.68 44.31 -1.21
CA ALA A 313 12.97 44.91 -0.10
C ALA A 313 13.24 44.02 1.13
N ASN A 314 13.83 44.64 2.15
CA ASN A 314 14.21 44.04 3.41
C ASN A 314 13.00 43.32 4.02
N SER A 315 12.92 41.98 3.90
CA SER A 315 11.70 41.22 4.27
C SER A 315 11.41 41.21 5.78
N GLY A 316 12.27 41.83 6.59
CA GLY A 316 12.07 42.00 8.03
C GLY A 316 12.24 40.72 8.85
N PHE A 317 12.36 39.55 8.21
CA PHE A 317 12.59 38.26 8.86
C PHE A 317 14.08 37.88 8.87
N PRO A 318 14.62 37.34 9.98
CA PRO A 318 16.04 37.06 10.11
C PRO A 318 16.44 35.77 9.39
N SER A 319 17.52 35.80 8.60
CA SER A 319 18.03 34.61 7.90
C SER A 319 18.70 33.57 8.81
N HIS A 320 19.06 33.94 10.05
CA HIS A 320 19.75 33.05 10.99
C HIS A 320 18.82 32.12 11.79
N ILE A 321 17.49 32.31 11.69
CA ILE A 321 16.50 31.43 12.31
C ILE A 321 15.91 30.55 11.22
N LYS A 322 16.01 29.23 11.36
CA LYS A 322 15.69 28.24 10.32
C LYS A 322 14.20 28.29 9.95
N CYS A 323 13.31 28.58 10.91
CA CYS A 323 11.88 28.69 10.64
C CYS A 323 11.43 30.03 10.01
N SER A 324 12.31 31.03 9.85
CA SER A 324 11.94 32.33 9.28
C SER A 324 11.23 32.28 7.92
N PRO A 325 11.63 31.43 6.96
CA PRO A 325 10.94 31.33 5.67
C PRO A 325 9.47 30.90 5.80
N LEU A 326 9.14 30.09 6.82
CA LEU A 326 7.74 29.69 7.07
C LEU A 326 6.90 30.88 7.52
N PHE A 327 7.43 31.75 8.38
CA PHE A 327 6.71 32.95 8.82
C PHE A 327 6.61 34.00 7.70
N GLU A 328 7.61 34.09 6.83
CA GLU A 328 7.58 34.93 5.63
C GLU A 328 6.50 34.44 4.64
N GLU A 329 6.39 33.13 4.42
CA GLU A 329 5.30 32.54 3.62
C GLU A 329 3.92 32.82 4.24
N MET A 330 3.80 32.70 5.57
CA MET A 330 2.57 33.04 6.28
C MET A 330 2.19 34.52 6.12
N ASP A 331 3.16 35.43 6.18
CA ASP A 331 2.94 36.87 5.94
C ASP A 331 2.43 37.13 4.52
N ALA A 332 3.09 36.57 3.50
CA ALA A 332 2.66 36.67 2.11
C ALA A 332 1.25 36.07 1.90
N GLY A 333 0.96 34.95 2.56
CA GLY A 333 -0.35 34.29 2.53
C GLY A 333 -1.46 35.11 3.18
N VAL A 334 -1.16 35.84 4.25
CA VAL A 334 -2.11 36.73 4.94
C VAL A 334 -2.32 38.02 4.16
N LYS A 335 -1.27 38.58 3.55
CA LYS A 335 -1.37 39.78 2.69
C LYS A 335 -2.18 39.51 1.42
N SER A 336 -2.03 38.34 0.82
CA SER A 336 -2.75 37.95 -0.40
C SER A 336 -4.23 37.64 -0.15
N ASP A 337 -4.56 37.04 1.00
CA ASP A 337 -5.95 36.74 1.37
C ASP A 337 -6.21 36.95 2.87
N PRO A 338 -6.41 38.20 3.31
CA PRO A 338 -6.62 38.51 4.72
C PRO A 338 -7.91 37.91 5.30
N ALA A 339 -8.90 37.59 4.46
CA ALA A 339 -10.20 37.08 4.91
C ALA A 339 -10.08 35.72 5.61
N THR A 340 -9.09 34.91 5.23
CA THR A 340 -8.85 33.57 5.79
C THR A 340 -8.55 33.57 7.28
N VAL A 341 -7.96 34.63 7.81
CA VAL A 341 -7.54 34.73 9.22
C VAL A 341 -8.41 35.66 10.07
N LYS A 342 -9.31 36.45 9.47
CA LYS A 342 -10.17 37.43 10.18
C LYS A 342 -11.04 36.81 11.28
N ASN A 343 -11.41 35.53 11.14
CA ASN A 343 -12.23 34.83 12.14
C ASN A 343 -11.45 34.34 13.36
N ILE A 344 -10.10 34.43 13.35
CA ILE A 344 -9.26 34.02 14.47
C ILE A 344 -9.28 35.08 15.59
N LYS A 345 -9.28 36.38 15.22
CA LYS A 345 -9.36 37.53 16.14
C LYS A 345 -8.39 37.44 17.33
N ALA A 346 -7.13 37.04 17.07
CA ALA A 346 -6.14 36.80 18.10
C ALA A 346 -4.75 37.28 17.70
N ILE A 347 -3.91 37.49 18.71
CA ILE A 347 -2.47 37.75 18.55
C ILE A 347 -1.74 36.52 19.09
N ILE A 348 -0.95 35.88 18.24
CA ILE A 348 -0.21 34.66 18.55
C ILE A 348 1.26 35.01 18.53
N LEU A 349 1.94 34.89 19.67
CA LEU A 349 3.38 35.15 19.78
C LEU A 349 4.13 33.82 19.83
N TYR A 350 5.00 33.60 18.85
CA TYR A 350 5.96 32.50 18.83
C TYR A 350 7.31 32.98 19.37
N ILE A 351 7.83 32.29 20.38
CA ILE A 351 9.16 32.49 20.95
C ILE A 351 10.02 31.29 20.54
N MET A 352 10.98 31.53 19.65
CA MET A 352 11.89 30.50 19.16
C MET A 352 13.09 30.38 20.07
N THR A 353 13.53 29.14 20.31
CA THR A 353 14.74 28.85 21.09
C THR A 353 15.72 27.97 20.32
N ASP A 354 16.97 27.94 20.74
CA ASP A 354 17.96 26.93 20.33
C ASP A 354 17.88 25.63 21.18
N GLY A 355 16.81 25.49 21.97
CA GLY A 355 16.66 24.46 23.00
C GLY A 355 17.05 24.91 24.41
N GLN A 356 17.78 26.02 24.56
CA GLN A 356 18.16 26.58 25.86
C GLN A 356 17.80 28.06 26.01
N LYS A 357 18.09 28.90 25.01
CA LYS A 357 17.90 30.36 25.04
C LYS A 357 16.95 30.80 23.94
N GLU A 358 16.26 31.91 24.18
CA GLU A 358 15.48 32.60 23.15
C GLU A 358 16.42 33.12 22.06
N ILE A 359 16.09 32.81 20.80
CA ILE A 359 16.83 33.25 19.61
C ILE A 359 16.01 34.20 18.73
N GLY A 360 14.70 34.31 18.95
CA GLY A 360 13.86 35.27 18.26
C GLY A 360 12.37 35.12 18.56
N LYS A 361 11.59 36.11 18.12
CA LYS A 361 10.13 36.13 18.27
C LYS A 361 9.44 36.41 16.95
N PHE A 362 8.32 35.75 16.70
CA PHE A 362 7.46 35.99 15.56
C PHE A 362 6.04 36.25 16.05
N THR A 363 5.41 37.31 15.54
CA THR A 363 4.06 37.68 15.94
C THR A 363 3.11 37.54 14.76
N LEU A 364 2.02 36.81 14.97
CA LEU A 364 0.88 36.72 14.06
C LEU A 364 -0.24 37.56 14.67
N ASP A 365 -0.45 38.75 14.13
CA ASP A 365 -1.54 39.63 14.52
C ASP A 365 -2.73 39.43 13.57
N PHE A 366 -3.71 38.65 14.02
CA PHE A 366 -4.98 38.45 13.32
C PHE A 366 -6.14 39.17 14.01
N LYS A 367 -5.84 40.05 14.96
CA LYS A 367 -6.81 40.85 15.71
C LYS A 367 -6.95 42.26 15.13
N SER A 368 -5.86 42.81 14.61
CA SER A 368 -5.84 44.12 13.95
C SER A 368 -6.75 44.17 12.72
N SER A 369 -7.20 45.39 12.37
CA SER A 369 -7.96 45.65 11.14
C SER A 369 -7.19 45.26 9.88
N SER A 370 -5.85 45.24 9.97
CA SER A 370 -4.94 44.77 8.94
C SER A 370 -4.11 43.60 9.48
N PRO A 371 -4.59 42.34 9.32
CA PRO A 371 -3.88 41.16 9.77
C PRO A 371 -2.47 41.09 9.17
N SER A 372 -1.48 40.71 9.98
CA SER A 372 -0.07 40.66 9.55
C SER A 372 0.73 39.61 10.31
N VAL A 373 1.85 39.19 9.71
CA VAL A 373 2.85 38.35 10.36
C VAL A 373 4.19 39.07 10.29
N TYR A 374 4.92 39.14 11.40
CA TYR A 374 6.19 39.87 11.44
C TYR A 374 7.16 39.30 12.47
N TYR A 375 8.45 39.56 12.25
CA TYR A 375 9.48 39.31 13.24
C TYR A 375 9.50 40.41 14.31
N GLY A 376 9.59 39.99 15.57
CA GLY A 376 9.56 40.86 16.74
C GLY A 376 8.43 40.54 17.72
N ASP A 377 8.51 41.18 18.88
CA ASP A 377 7.50 41.08 19.92
C ASP A 377 6.21 41.83 19.55
N VAL A 378 5.15 41.61 20.32
CA VAL A 378 3.84 42.24 20.10
C VAL A 378 3.96 43.77 20.21
N LYS A 379 3.44 44.48 19.20
CA LYS A 379 3.48 45.95 19.09
C LYS A 379 2.38 46.63 19.92
N ASP A 380 2.53 47.95 20.08
CA ASP A 380 1.49 48.87 20.60
C ASP A 380 0.95 48.55 22.00
N GLY A 381 1.79 47.95 22.86
CA GLY A 381 1.42 47.60 24.24
C GLY A 381 0.37 46.51 24.35
N GLN A 382 0.04 45.83 23.25
CA GLN A 382 -0.93 44.74 23.24
C GLN A 382 -0.32 43.48 23.88
N LYS A 383 -1.18 42.62 24.44
CA LYS A 383 -0.76 41.33 25.02
C LYS A 383 -1.08 40.19 24.06
N PRO A 384 -0.18 39.20 23.92
CA PRO A 384 -0.48 38.02 23.13
C PRO A 384 -1.68 37.27 23.72
N THR A 385 -2.59 36.84 22.86
CA THR A 385 -3.73 35.99 23.23
C THR A 385 -3.26 34.56 23.55
N VAL A 386 -2.22 34.13 22.85
CA VAL A 386 -1.49 32.89 23.12
C VAL A 386 0.00 33.12 22.85
N THR A 387 0.85 32.53 23.68
CA THR A 387 2.29 32.48 23.51
C THR A 387 2.71 31.02 23.35
N VAL A 388 3.51 30.76 22.32
CA VAL A 388 4.05 29.45 22.00
C VAL A 388 5.57 29.52 22.11
N THR A 389 6.18 28.67 22.91
CA THR A 389 7.64 28.57 23.02
C THR A 389 8.09 27.19 22.58
N VAL A 390 9.01 27.14 21.62
CA VAL A 390 9.50 25.89 21.02
C VAL A 390 10.88 26.11 20.41
N SER A 391 11.68 25.05 20.32
CA SER A 391 12.96 25.15 19.62
C SER A 391 12.74 25.31 18.11
N ASP A 392 13.66 25.99 17.44
CA ASP A 392 13.62 26.20 15.98
C ASP A 392 13.53 24.87 15.22
N ASP A 393 14.29 23.87 15.67
CA ASP A 393 14.28 22.52 15.09
C ASP A 393 12.96 21.77 15.36
N ASP A 394 12.46 21.76 16.61
CA ASP A 394 11.19 21.09 16.92
C ASP A 394 10.01 21.78 16.20
N PHE A 395 10.06 23.10 15.97
CA PHE A 395 9.05 23.82 15.20
C PHE A 395 9.00 23.34 13.74
N LEU A 396 10.16 23.17 13.09
CA LEU A 396 10.24 22.63 11.73
C LEU A 396 9.75 21.18 11.66
N GLU A 397 10.08 20.35 12.66
CA GLU A 397 9.56 18.99 12.73
C GLU A 397 8.03 18.97 12.91
N ILE A 398 7.47 19.90 13.69
CA ILE A 398 6.01 20.05 13.84
C ILE A 398 5.37 20.51 12.52
N ALA A 399 5.92 21.54 11.87
CA ALA A 399 5.38 22.09 10.63
C ALA A 399 5.42 21.10 9.45
N SER A 400 6.45 20.24 9.43
CA SER A 400 6.61 19.15 8.45
C SER A 400 5.83 17.88 8.81
N GLY A 401 5.24 17.79 10.01
CA GLY A 401 4.48 16.64 10.48
C GLY A 401 5.34 15.47 10.98
N LYS A 402 6.66 15.62 11.05
CA LYS A 402 7.60 14.64 11.64
C LYS A 402 7.41 14.52 13.16
N LEU A 403 7.12 15.63 13.84
CA LEU A 403 6.83 15.68 15.27
C LEU A 403 5.36 16.04 15.50
N ASN A 404 4.63 15.18 16.20
CA ASN A 404 3.26 15.48 16.59
C ASN A 404 3.22 16.60 17.65
N ALA A 405 2.49 17.69 17.38
CA ALA A 405 2.43 18.85 18.27
C ALA A 405 1.87 18.54 19.68
N GLN A 406 0.90 17.63 19.80
CA GLN A 406 0.36 17.22 21.10
C GLN A 406 1.41 16.43 21.90
N LYS A 407 2.16 15.56 21.23
CA LYS A 407 3.29 14.84 21.84
C LYS A 407 4.40 15.80 22.29
N ALA A 408 4.74 16.79 21.47
CA ALA A 408 5.72 17.83 21.82
C ALA A 408 5.27 18.67 23.03
N PHE A 409 3.96 18.95 23.15
CA PHE A 409 3.41 19.65 24.29
C PHE A 409 3.50 18.81 25.57
N MET A 410 3.08 17.54 25.51
CA MET A 410 3.14 16.63 26.66
C MET A 410 4.57 16.35 27.15
N SER A 411 5.57 16.38 26.25
CA SER A 411 6.98 16.18 26.60
C SER A 411 7.68 17.46 27.05
N GLY A 412 7.00 18.61 27.05
CA GLY A 412 7.55 19.92 27.43
C GLY A 412 8.43 20.59 26.37
N LYS A 413 8.59 19.99 25.18
CA LYS A 413 9.31 20.56 24.02
C LYS A 413 8.56 21.75 23.40
N LEU A 414 7.23 21.71 23.45
CA LEU A 414 6.34 22.79 23.06
C LEU A 414 5.64 23.32 24.31
N LYS A 415 5.83 24.60 24.64
CA LYS A 415 5.13 25.25 25.76
C LYS A 415 4.10 26.22 25.21
N VAL A 416 2.89 26.18 25.74
CA VAL A 416 1.81 27.07 25.33
C VAL A 416 1.21 27.76 26.55
N LYS A 417 1.07 29.08 26.49
CA LYS A 417 0.43 29.91 27.51
C LYS A 417 -0.69 30.72 26.88
N GLY A 418 -1.87 30.77 27.51
CA GLY A 418 -3.04 31.47 26.97
C GLY A 418 -4.08 30.53 26.35
N ASN A 419 -4.84 31.01 25.37
CA ASN A 419 -5.98 30.26 24.82
C ASN A 419 -5.53 29.25 23.73
N VAL A 420 -5.28 28.01 24.16
CA VAL A 420 -4.75 26.91 23.33
C VAL A 420 -5.69 26.53 22.17
N MET A 421 -7.02 26.70 22.31
CA MET A 421 -7.98 26.36 21.24
C MET A 421 -7.79 27.19 19.96
N LEU A 422 -7.14 28.35 20.05
CA LEU A 422 -6.85 29.19 18.89
C LEU A 422 -5.79 28.59 17.98
N LEU A 423 -4.86 27.80 18.52
CA LEU A 423 -3.86 27.09 17.72
C LEU A 423 -4.48 25.98 16.86
N GLN A 424 -5.55 25.34 17.36
CA GLN A 424 -6.31 24.35 16.59
C GLN A 424 -7.06 24.99 15.42
N LYS A 425 -7.63 26.19 15.63
CA LYS A 425 -8.27 26.96 14.55
C LYS A 425 -7.27 27.39 13.47
N LEU A 426 -6.08 27.85 13.89
CA LEU A 426 -5.01 28.18 12.96
C LEU A 426 -4.58 26.96 12.14
N GLN A 427 -4.40 25.81 12.79
CA GLN A 427 -4.06 24.56 12.09
C GLN A 427 -5.12 24.16 11.07
N ALA A 428 -6.42 24.25 11.40
CA ALA A 428 -7.50 23.92 10.49
C ALA A 428 -7.50 24.77 9.21
N ILE A 429 -7.12 26.05 9.30
CA ILE A 429 -7.00 26.97 8.16
C ILE A 429 -5.79 26.59 7.29
N LEU A 430 -4.64 26.29 7.92
CA LEU A 430 -3.44 25.84 7.21
C LEU A 430 -3.68 24.50 6.49
N ASP A 431 -4.41 23.58 7.10
CA ASP A 431 -4.77 22.28 6.51
C ASP A 431 -5.79 22.42 5.36
N GLN A 432 -6.75 23.35 5.44
CA GLN A 432 -7.69 23.64 4.36
C GLN A 432 -6.98 24.20 3.12
N LYS A 433 -6.01 25.11 3.28
CA LYS A 433 -5.19 25.62 2.16
C LYS A 433 -4.27 24.56 1.55
N ARG A 434 -3.73 23.63 2.34
CA ARG A 434 -2.98 22.46 1.82
C ARG A 434 -3.88 21.55 0.98
N LYS A 435 -5.14 21.35 1.37
CA LYS A 435 -6.13 20.56 0.61
C LYS A 435 -6.66 21.24 -0.64
N SER A 436 -6.66 22.58 -0.72
CA SER A 436 -7.13 23.32 -1.90
C SER A 436 -6.04 23.54 -2.97
N LYS A 437 -4.78 23.22 -2.66
CA LYS A 437 -3.64 23.18 -3.60
C LYS A 437 -3.34 21.76 -4.12
N LEU A 438 -4.06 20.76 -3.61
CA LEU A 438 -4.18 19.39 -4.15
C LEU A 438 -5.45 19.33 -5.01
#